data_AF-A0A355UYT8-F1
#
_entry.id   AF-A0A355UYT8-F1
#
_cell.length_a   1.000
_cell.length_b   1.000
_cell.length_c   1.000
_cell.angle_alpha   90.00
_cell.angle_beta   90.00
_cell.angle_gamma   90.00
#
_symmetry.space_group_name_H-M   'P 1'
#
loop_
_entity.id
_entity.type
_entity.pdbx_description
1 polymer ?
#
loop_
_entity_poly.entity_id
_entity_poly.type
_entity_poly.pdbx_seq_one_letter_code
_entity_poly.pdbx_strand_id
1 'polypeptide(L)'
;MSKREKWSSEFGFLMAAAGSAIGLGNLWKFPYLTGISGGAVFIIMYLILMFTLGAPLLLTEMSIGRHTKSNSIDACKKISPKWGIAG
;
A
#
# COMPACT_ATOMS: atom_id res chain seq x y z
N MET A 1 24.85 15.81 -4.94
CA MET A 1 23.74 15.19 -4.19
C MET A 1 22.48 15.99 -4.53
N SER A 2 21.63 15.48 -5.45
CA SER A 2 20.47 16.25 -5.90
C SER A 2 19.46 16.39 -4.77
N LYS A 3 18.91 17.60 -4.61
CA LYS A 3 17.90 17.91 -3.61
C LYS A 3 16.63 17.16 -4.03
N ARG A 4 16.21 16.14 -3.26
CA ARG A 4 14.96 15.44 -3.55
C ARG A 4 13.80 16.42 -3.32
N GLU A 5 12.92 16.51 -4.31
CA GLU A 5 11.66 17.23 -4.22
C GLU A 5 10.83 16.64 -3.08
N LYS A 6 10.31 17.51 -2.22
CA LYS A 6 9.44 17.14 -1.11
C LYS A 6 8.01 17.53 -1.47
N TRP A 7 7.05 16.75 -1.01
CA TRP A 7 5.65 17.11 -1.13
C TRP A 7 5.38 18.44 -0.43
N SER A 8 4.71 19.35 -1.15
CA SER A 8 4.34 20.67 -0.63
C SER A 8 3.27 20.58 0.47
N SER A 9 2.45 19.53 0.45
CA SER A 9 1.39 19.30 1.44
C SER A 9 1.19 17.81 1.75
N GLU A 10 1.04 17.49 3.03
CA GLU A 10 0.66 16.15 3.53
C GLU A 10 -0.69 15.71 2.95
N PHE A 11 -1.62 16.64 2.74
CA PHE A 11 -2.92 16.37 2.13
C PHE A 11 -2.79 15.99 0.65
N GLY A 12 -1.91 16.68 -0.08
CA GLY A 12 -1.60 16.33 -1.48
C GLY A 12 -0.97 14.94 -1.60
N PHE A 13 -0.08 14.59 -0.67
CA PHE A 13 0.48 13.25 -0.59
C PHE A 13 -0.59 12.19 -0.29
N LEU A 14 -1.47 12.45 0.68
CA LEU A 14 -2.54 11.53 1.05
C LEU A 14 -3.51 11.29 -0.11
N MET A 15 -3.90 12.34 -0.84
CA MET A 15 -4.79 12.19 -2.00
C MET A 15 -4.13 11.42 -3.15
N ALA A 16 -2.84 11.67 -3.43
CA ALA A 16 -2.10 10.91 -4.44
C ALA A 16 -2.01 9.41 -4.07
N ALA A 17 -1.72 9.11 -2.80
CA ALA A 17 -1.69 7.74 -2.29
C ALA A 17 -3.08 7.07 -2.35
N ALA A 18 -4.14 7.77 -1.93
CA ALA A 18 -5.51 7.28 -1.99
C ALA A 18 -5.97 7.02 -3.42
N GLY A 19 -5.67 7.93 -4.36
CA GLY A 19 -5.98 7.76 -5.78
C GLY A 19 -5.23 6.58 -6.42
N SER A 20 -3.99 6.32 -6.00
CA SER A 20 -3.25 5.13 -6.44
C SER A 20 -3.78 3.82 -5.85
N ALA A 21 -4.34 3.86 -4.65
CA ALA A 21 -4.84 2.67 -3.95
C ALA A 21 -6.27 2.29 -4.39
N ILE A 22 -7.11 3.26 -4.74
CA ILE A 22 -8.50 3.04 -5.15
C ILE A 22 -8.56 2.83 -6.66
N GLY A 23 -8.53 1.56 -7.09
CA GLY A 23 -8.65 1.18 -8.50
C GLY A 23 -10.05 0.70 -8.91
N LEU A 24 -10.24 0.49 -10.21
CA LEU A 24 -11.49 -0.03 -10.80
C LEU A 24 -11.95 -1.34 -10.14
N GLY A 25 -11.00 -2.18 -9.73
CA GLY A 25 -11.24 -3.44 -8.99
C GLY A 25 -12.08 -3.26 -7.73
N ASN A 26 -11.84 -2.20 -6.95
CA ASN A 26 -12.59 -1.92 -5.74
C ASN A 26 -14.04 -1.46 -6.03
N LEU A 27 -14.28 -0.90 -7.22
CA LEU A 27 -15.59 -0.37 -7.58
C LEU A 27 -16.58 -1.47 -8.02
N TRP A 28 -16.10 -2.48 -8.75
CA TRP A 28 -16.97 -3.49 -9.37
C TRP A 28 -16.77 -4.94 -8.89
N LYS A 29 -15.54 -5.32 -8.55
CA LYS A 29 -15.19 -6.71 -8.21
C LYS A 29 -15.43 -6.94 -6.73
N PHE A 30 -15.21 -5.93 -5.90
CA PHE A 30 -15.58 -5.98 -4.49
C PHE A 30 -17.09 -6.23 -4.28
N PRO A 31 -18.03 -5.44 -4.85
CA PRO A 31 -19.45 -5.71 -4.68
C PRO A 31 -19.88 -7.03 -5.32
N TYR A 32 -19.31 -7.39 -6.47
CA TYR A 32 -19.59 -8.68 -7.11
C TYR A 32 -19.18 -9.87 -6.22
N LEU A 33 -17.94 -9.88 -5.71
CA LEU A 33 -17.44 -10.91 -4.80
C LEU A 33 -18.25 -10.94 -3.51
N THR A 34 -18.58 -9.78 -2.94
CA THR A 34 -19.43 -9.69 -1.75
C THR A 34 -20.80 -10.33 -2.00
N GLY A 35 -21.41 -10.07 -3.15
CA GLY A 35 -22.70 -10.65 -3.52
C GLY A 35 -22.69 -12.18 -3.64
N ILE A 36 -21.62 -12.77 -4.19
CA ILE A 36 -21.52 -14.22 -4.39
C ILE A 36 -20.91 -14.97 -3.20
N SER A 37 -20.11 -14.32 -2.36
CA SER A 37 -19.33 -14.95 -1.28
C SER A 37 -20.00 -14.87 0.10
N GLY A 38 -21.32 -14.74 0.17
CA GLY A 38 -22.07 -14.73 1.44
C GLY A 38 -22.24 -13.35 2.07
N GLY A 39 -22.15 -12.27 1.28
CA GLY A 39 -22.57 -10.92 1.66
C GLY A 39 -21.81 -10.37 2.87
N ALA A 40 -22.52 -10.19 3.98
CA ALA A 40 -21.99 -9.59 5.20
C ALA A 40 -20.83 -10.40 5.83
N VAL A 41 -20.84 -11.73 5.73
CA VAL A 41 -19.78 -12.58 6.28
C VAL A 41 -18.46 -12.33 5.55
N PHE A 42 -18.52 -12.16 4.22
CA PHE A 42 -17.36 -11.79 3.42
C PHE A 42 -16.80 -10.43 3.83
N ILE A 43 -17.65 -9.43 4.06
CA ILE A 43 -17.21 -8.09 4.49
C ILE A 43 -16.50 -8.15 5.84
N ILE A 44 -17.05 -8.89 6.81
CA ILE A 44 -16.43 -9.03 8.14
C ILE A 44 -15.05 -9.69 8.02
N MET A 45 -14.94 -10.79 7.27
CA MET A 45 -13.66 -11.46 7.06
C MET A 45 -12.66 -10.58 6.30
N TYR A 46 -13.14 -9.85 5.29
CA TYR A 46 -12.35 -8.88 4.53
C TYR A 46 -11.79 -7.78 5.45
N LEU A 47 -12.59 -7.22 6.35
CA LEU A 47 -12.13 -6.22 7.31
C LEU A 47 -11.10 -6.79 8.27
N ILE A 48 -11.32 -8.00 8.81
CA ILE A 48 -10.35 -8.66 9.70
C ILE A 48 -9.00 -8.82 8.99
N LEU A 49 -8.99 -9.35 7.77
CA LEU A 49 -7.77 -9.53 6.97
C LEU A 49 -7.15 -8.19 6.56
N MET A 50 -7.96 -7.18 6.25
CA MET A 50 -7.46 -5.83 5.95
C MET A 50 -6.74 -5.25 7.16
N PHE A 51 -7.27 -5.38 8.37
CA PHE A 51 -6.63 -4.82 9.56
C PHE A 51 -5.42 -5.63 10.03
N THR A 52 -5.43 -6.96 9.89
CA THR A 52 -4.31 -7.82 10.32
C THR A 52 -3.19 -7.95 9.31
N LEU A 53 -3.48 -7.87 8.00
CA LEU A 53 -2.47 -8.02 6.96
C LEU A 53 -2.29 -6.74 6.15
N GLY A 54 -3.38 -6.16 5.63
CA GLY A 54 -3.32 -5.00 4.74
C GLY A 54 -2.70 -3.75 5.40
N ALA A 55 -3.26 -3.34 6.54
CA ALA A 55 -2.82 -2.17 7.27
C ALA A 55 -1.34 -2.26 7.75
N PRO A 56 -0.91 -3.32 8.45
CA PRO A 56 0.48 -3.42 8.88
C PRO A 56 1.46 -3.55 7.70
N LEU A 57 1.08 -4.23 6.61
CA LEU A 57 1.92 -4.31 5.41
C LEU A 57 2.15 -2.92 4.79
N LEU A 58 1.08 -2.15 4.60
CA LEU A 58 1.15 -0.81 4.04
C LEU A 58 1.93 0.15 4.95
N LEU A 59 1.71 0.09 6.27
CA LEU A 59 2.47 0.86 7.25
C LEU A 59 3.97 0.50 7.23
N THR A 60 4.29 -0.78 7.10
CA THR A 60 5.68 -1.26 7.01
C THR A 60 6.35 -0.72 5.76
N GLU A 61 5.69 -0.79 4.61
CA GLU A 61 6.22 -0.28 3.34
C GLU A 61 6.44 1.23 3.38
N MET A 62 5.47 1.98 3.91
CA MET A 62 5.61 3.44 4.10
C MET A 62 6.74 3.78 5.09
N SER A 63 6.91 3.00 6.16
CA SER A 63 7.98 3.19 7.15
C SER A 63 9.36 2.96 6.53
N ILE A 64 9.53 1.87 5.78
CA ILE A 64 10.76 1.54 5.05
C ILE A 64 11.09 2.62 4.02
N GLY A 65 10.09 3.07 3.25
CA GLY A 65 10.24 4.15 2.27
C GLY A 65 10.68 5.47 2.91
N ARG A 66 10.09 5.83 4.06
CA ARG A 66 10.46 7.04 4.82
C ARG A 66 11.85 6.94 5.45
N HIS A 67 12.21 5.78 5.98
CA HIS A 67 13.52 5.57 6.61
C HIS A 67 14.64 5.61 5.58
N THR A 68 14.43 4.96 4.43
CA THR A 68 15.50 4.77 3.45
C THR A 68 15.62 5.93 2.45
N LYS A 69 14.54 6.71 2.26
CA LYS A 69 14.41 7.83 1.31
C LYS A 69 14.99 7.48 -0.07
N SER A 70 14.80 6.23 -0.48
CA SER A 70 15.31 5.65 -1.71
C SER A 70 14.21 4.92 -2.46
N ASN A 71 14.45 4.61 -3.73
CA ASN A 71 13.51 3.86 -4.55
C ASN A 71 13.34 2.43 -3.99
N SER A 72 12.24 1.75 -4.30
CA SER A 72 11.90 0.43 -3.74
C SER A 72 13.02 -0.62 -3.91
N ILE A 73 13.65 -0.67 -5.10
CA ILE A 73 14.84 -1.49 -5.39
C ILE A 73 16.01 -1.16 -4.45
N ASP A 74 16.35 0.12 -4.28
CA ASP A 74 17.46 0.57 -3.45
C ASP A 74 17.18 0.37 -1.95
N ALA A 75 15.90 0.47 -1.56
CA ALA A 75 15.46 0.22 -0.19
C ALA A 75 15.60 -1.26 0.17
N CYS A 76 15.13 -2.15 -0.71
CA CYS A 76 15.32 -3.58 -0.57
C CYS A 76 16.81 -3.97 -0.55
N LYS A 77 17.64 -3.40 -1.44
CA LYS A 77 19.10 -3.65 -1.44
C LYS A 77 19.78 -3.22 -0.13
N LYS A 78 19.34 -2.13 0.49
CA LYS A 78 19.88 -1.64 1.78
C LYS A 78 19.50 -2.52 2.97
N ILE A 79 18.30 -3.14 2.93
CA ILE A 79 17.85 -4.09 3.96
C ILE A 79 18.53 -5.45 3.77
N SER A 80 18.61 -5.94 2.53
CA SER A 80 19.33 -7.17 2.20
C SER A 80 19.82 -7.15 0.74
N PRO A 81 21.12 -7.36 0.46
CA PRO A 81 21.66 -7.31 -0.89
C PRO A 81 21.08 -8.37 -1.84
N LYS A 82 20.47 -9.44 -1.31
CA LYS A 82 19.80 -10.49 -2.11
C LYS A 82 18.36 -10.14 -2.52
N TRP A 83 17.74 -9.14 -1.89
CA TRP A 83 16.34 -8.78 -2.12
C TRP A 83 16.16 -7.66 -3.14
N GLY A 84 17.24 -7.19 -3.78
CA GLY A 84 17.19 -6.13 -4.79
C GLY A 84 16.39 -6.46 -6.07
N ILE A 85 15.99 -7.72 -6.24
CA ILE A 85 15.12 -8.21 -7.34
C ILE A 85 13.64 -8.17 -6.96
N ALA A 86 13.32 -8.11 -5.65
CA ALA A 86 11.96 -8.10 -5.13
C ALA A 86 11.44 -6.67 -4.86
N GLY A 87 12.33 -5.68 -4.87
CA GLY A 87 12.00 -4.26 -4.71
C GLY A 87 11.77 -3.54 -6.03
#